data_AF-A0A5D2FNM9-F1
#
_entry.id   AF-A0A5D2FNM9-F1
#
_cell.length_a   1.000
_cell.length_b   1.000
_cell.length_c   1.000
_cell.angle_alpha   90.00
_cell.angle_beta   90.00
_cell.angle_gamma   90.00
#
_symmetry.space_group_name_H-M   'P 1'
#
loop_
_entity.id
_entity.type
_entity.pdbx_description
1 polymer ?
#
loop_
_entity_poly.entity_id
_entity_poly.type
_entity_poly.pdbx_seq_one_letter_code
_entity_poly.pdbx_strand_id
1 'polypeptide(L)'
;MISLSPRNELKNQLGYLWLKKIVGDKPRCSACQAKGVVLCTTCAGSGLYVDSILESQGIIVKVRCLGCGGTGNVMCSECGGRGHRGPK
;
A
#
# COMPACT_ATOMS: atom_id res chain seq x y z
N MET A 1 -16.13 33.98 5.69
CA MET A 1 -14.88 33.67 6.42
C MET A 1 -15.28 33.07 7.75
N ILE A 2 -14.99 31.80 8.00
CA ILE A 2 -15.39 31.12 9.24
C ILE A 2 -14.30 31.41 10.27
N SER A 3 -14.58 32.31 11.20
CA SER A 3 -13.66 32.67 12.28
C SER A 3 -13.63 31.55 13.31
N LEU A 4 -12.68 30.60 13.17
CA LEU A 4 -12.46 29.57 14.18
C LEU A 4 -11.80 30.19 15.41
N SER A 5 -12.46 30.10 16.57
CA SER A 5 -11.93 30.59 17.85
C SER A 5 -10.63 29.86 18.24
N PRO A 6 -9.68 30.53 18.93
CA PRO A 6 -8.33 30.00 19.21
C PRO A 6 -8.29 28.66 19.98
N ARG A 7 -9.36 28.31 20.70
CA ARG A 7 -9.50 27.02 21.39
C ARG A 7 -9.68 25.83 20.43
N ASN A 8 -10.18 26.06 19.20
CA ASN A 8 -10.39 25.02 18.20
C ASN A 8 -9.11 24.67 17.44
N GLU A 9 -8.21 25.64 17.26
CA GLU A 9 -6.87 25.44 16.70
C GLU A 9 -6.00 24.53 17.59
N LEU A 10 -6.04 24.75 18.92
CA LEU A 10 -5.28 23.97 19.89
C LEU A 10 -5.73 22.50 19.94
N LYS A 11 -7.04 22.25 19.84
CA LYS A 11 -7.60 20.88 19.79
C LYS A 11 -7.20 20.14 18.52
N ASN A 12 -7.20 20.82 17.38
CA ASN A 12 -6.73 20.24 16.11
C ASN A 12 -5.23 19.94 16.15
N GLN A 13 -4.41 20.86 16.68
CA GLN A 13 -2.97 20.66 16.85
C GLN A 13 -2.63 19.49 17.79
N LEU A 14 -3.31 19.40 18.95
CA LEU A 14 -3.15 18.27 19.87
C LEU A 14 -3.60 16.96 19.21
N GLY A 15 -4.75 16.95 18.52
CA GLY A 15 -5.22 15.77 17.79
C GLY A 15 -4.20 15.26 16.76
N TYR A 16 -3.57 16.18 16.01
CA TYR A 16 -2.47 15.87 15.09
C TYR A 16 -1.21 15.34 15.80
N LEU A 17 -0.84 15.95 16.93
CA LEU A 17 0.33 15.55 17.71
C LEU A 17 0.18 14.16 18.32
N TRP A 18 -1.03 13.81 18.78
CA TRP A 18 -1.35 12.49 19.32
C TRP A 18 -1.41 11.43 18.21
N LEU A 19 -1.95 11.75 17.03
CA LEU A 19 -1.96 10.83 15.88
C LEU A 19 -0.53 10.48 15.43
N LYS A 20 0.40 11.44 15.55
CA LYS A 20 1.83 11.27 15.26
C LYS A 20 2.56 10.36 16.25
N LYS A 21 1.97 10.08 17.42
CA LYS A 21 2.60 9.30 18.50
C LYS A 21 2.37 7.79 18.36
N ILE A 22 1.36 7.36 17.59
CA ILE A 22 0.94 5.95 17.50
C ILE A 22 1.67 5.20 16.39
N VAL A 23 2.06 5.90 15.33
CA VAL A 23 3.08 5.45 14.36
C VAL A 23 4.33 6.20 14.77
N GLY A 24 5.30 5.57 15.43
CA GLY A 24 6.54 6.26 15.80
C GLY A 24 7.09 7.09 14.64
N ASP A 25 7.89 8.14 14.92
CA ASP A 25 8.39 9.16 13.95
C ASP A 25 9.34 8.61 12.87
N LYS A 26 9.20 7.34 12.52
CA LYS A 26 9.86 6.68 11.42
C LYS A 26 9.34 7.24 10.10
N PRO A 27 10.20 7.72 9.20
CA PRO A 27 9.75 8.16 7.89
C PRO A 27 9.09 7.00 7.14
N ARG A 28 7.90 7.27 6.60
CA ARG A 28 7.15 6.34 5.76
C ARG A 28 8.02 5.94 4.57
N CYS A 29 7.93 4.67 4.16
CA CYS A 29 8.52 4.25 2.90
C CYS A 29 7.75 4.92 1.75
N SER A 30 8.46 5.68 0.92
CA SER A 30 7.87 6.42 -0.21
C SER A 30 7.31 5.49 -1.28
N ALA A 31 7.96 4.35 -1.55
CA ALA A 31 7.52 3.40 -2.57
C ALA A 31 6.16 2.77 -2.26
N CYS A 32 5.94 2.30 -1.02
CA CYS A 32 4.67 1.66 -0.66
C CYS A 32 3.72 2.58 0.12
N GLN A 33 4.11 3.83 0.40
CA GLN A 33 3.32 4.79 1.18
C GLN A 33 2.78 4.20 2.50
N ALA A 34 3.67 3.59 3.28
CA ALA A 34 3.35 2.88 4.53
C ALA A 34 2.54 1.57 4.42
N LYS A 35 2.16 1.11 3.23
CA LYS A 35 1.41 -0.15 3.07
C LYS A 35 2.25 -1.42 3.26
N GLY A 36 3.57 -1.35 3.06
CA GLY A 36 4.47 -2.52 3.10
C GLY A 36 4.42 -3.42 1.85
N VAL A 37 3.44 -3.23 0.98
CA VAL A 37 3.29 -3.96 -0.29
C VAL A 37 3.15 -2.99 -1.46
N VAL A 38 3.51 -3.45 -2.66
CA VAL A 38 3.35 -2.73 -3.92
C VAL A 38 2.58 -3.62 -4.92
N LEU A 39 2.02 -3.00 -5.96
CA LEU A 39 1.30 -3.73 -6.99
C LEU A 39 2.20 -4.77 -7.65
N CYS A 40 1.70 -5.98 -7.86
CA CYS A 40 2.41 -6.98 -8.66
C CYS A 40 2.42 -6.49 -10.12
N THR A 41 3.61 -6.24 -10.65
CA THR A 41 3.80 -5.76 -12.02
C THR A 41 3.46 -6.83 -13.05
N THR A 42 3.67 -8.11 -12.72
CA THR A 42 3.39 -9.25 -13.61
C THR A 42 1.91 -9.37 -13.98
N CYS A 43 1.01 -9.08 -13.04
CA CYS A 43 -0.43 -9.18 -13.26
C CYS A 43 -1.16 -7.83 -13.18
N ALA A 44 -0.43 -6.72 -13.11
CA ALA A 44 -0.95 -5.37 -12.90
C ALA A 44 -2.01 -5.30 -11.78
N GLY A 45 -1.80 -6.03 -10.69
CA GLY A 45 -2.75 -6.05 -9.56
C GLY A 45 -3.92 -7.03 -9.65
N SER A 46 -4.17 -7.66 -10.80
CA SER A 46 -5.32 -8.57 -10.95
C SER A 46 -5.21 -9.87 -10.14
N GLY A 47 -3.99 -10.30 -9.81
CA GLY A 47 -3.72 -11.60 -9.22
C GLY A 47 -3.88 -12.77 -10.20
N LEU A 48 -4.15 -12.49 -11.48
CA LEU A 48 -4.40 -13.52 -12.49
C LEU A 48 -3.33 -13.47 -13.57
N TYR A 49 -2.98 -14.64 -14.07
CA TYR A 49 -2.20 -14.81 -15.28
C TYR A 49 -3.16 -15.27 -16.38
N VAL A 50 -3.36 -14.41 -17.38
CA VAL A 50 -4.18 -14.74 -18.56
C VAL A 50 -3.21 -15.15 -19.65
N ASP A 51 -3.16 -16.44 -19.96
CA ASP A 51 -2.40 -16.94 -21.10
C ASP A 51 -3.29 -16.92 -22.35
N SER A 52 -2.78 -16.32 -23.44
CA SER A 52 -3.55 -16.08 -24.68
C SER A 52 -4.03 -17.37 -25.36
N ILE A 53 -3.44 -18.52 -25.01
CA ILE A 53 -3.84 -19.83 -25.54
C ILE A 53 -5.16 -20.30 -24.92
N LEU A 54 -5.41 -19.99 -23.64
CA LEU A 54 -6.63 -20.41 -22.96
C LEU A 54 -7.86 -19.58 -23.38
N GLU A 55 -7.68 -18.29 -23.68
CA GLU A 55 -8.73 -17.44 -24.22
C GLU A 55 -9.25 -17.96 -25.58
N SER A 56 -8.38 -18.61 -26.37
CA SER A 56 -8.69 -19.07 -27.73
C SER A 56 -9.44 -20.42 -27.78
N GLN A 57 -9.57 -21.14 -26.65
CA GLN A 57 -10.25 -22.44 -26.58
C GLN A 57 -11.68 -22.36 -26.02
N GLY A 58 -12.18 -21.15 -25.72
CA GLY A 58 -13.51 -20.97 -25.13
C GLY A 58 -13.64 -21.41 -23.66
N ILE A 59 -12.52 -21.73 -23.00
CA ILE A 59 -12.45 -22.11 -21.58
C ILE A 59 -11.53 -21.13 -20.86
N ILE A 60 -12.12 -20.17 -20.15
CA ILE A 60 -11.38 -19.20 -19.34
C ILE A 60 -10.93 -19.88 -18.04
N VAL A 61 -9.71 -20.43 -18.01
CA VAL A 61 -9.10 -20.88 -16.75
C VAL A 61 -8.34 -19.71 -16.13
N LYS A 62 -8.89 -19.16 -15.04
CA LYS A 62 -8.22 -18.13 -14.24
C LYS A 62 -7.06 -18.75 -13.48
N VAL A 63 -5.86 -18.73 -14.07
CA VAL A 63 -4.64 -19.17 -13.40
C VAL A 63 -4.16 -18.07 -12.46
N ARG A 64 -3.77 -18.43 -11.25
CA ARG A 64 -3.19 -17.47 -10.30
C ARG A 64 -1.85 -16.96 -10.84
N CYS A 65 -1.60 -15.66 -10.69
CA CYS A 65 -0.30 -15.09 -11.05
C CYS A 65 0.81 -15.76 -10.23
N LEU A 66 1.76 -16.40 -10.92
CA LEU A 66 2.88 -17.10 -10.30
C LEU A 66 3.80 -16.18 -9.51
N GLY A 67 3.94 -14.92 -9.93
CA GLY A 67 4.80 -13.93 -9.27
C GLY A 67 4.28 -13.47 -7.90
N CYS A 68 2.96 -13.44 -7.69
CA CYS A 68 2.37 -12.97 -6.43
C CYS A 68 1.47 -14.00 -5.73
N GLY A 69 1.44 -15.25 -6.21
CA GLY A 69 0.56 -16.31 -5.71
C GLY A 69 -0.93 -16.00 -5.83
N GLY A 70 -1.29 -15.02 -6.68
CA GLY A 70 -2.67 -14.58 -6.89
C GLY A 70 -3.17 -13.44 -5.99
N THR A 71 -2.31 -12.84 -5.16
CA THR A 71 -2.71 -11.74 -4.27
C THR A 71 -2.78 -10.37 -4.96
N GLY A 72 -2.26 -10.26 -6.18
CA GLY A 72 -2.16 -8.99 -6.92
C GLY A 72 -1.10 -8.03 -6.37
N ASN A 73 -0.41 -8.36 -5.28
CA ASN A 73 0.58 -7.50 -4.64
C ASN A 73 1.84 -8.28 -4.29
N VAL A 74 2.97 -7.58 -4.22
CA VAL A 74 4.25 -8.14 -3.78
C VAL A 74 4.81 -7.32 -2.64
N MET A 75 5.68 -7.94 -1.83
CA MET A 75 6.35 -7.26 -0.73
C MET A 75 7.17 -6.08 -1.26
N CYS A 76 7.06 -4.93 -0.61
CA CYS A 76 7.86 -3.77 -0.98
C CYS A 76 9.33 -4.01 -0.64
N SER A 77 10.17 -4.12 -1.66
CA SER A 77 11.61 -4.40 -1.51
C SER A 77 12.37 -3.29 -0.79
N GLU A 78 11.94 -2.03 -0.92
CA GLU A 78 12.58 -0.90 -0.22
C GLU A 78 12.47 -0.98 1.31
N CYS A 79 11.36 -1.50 1.83
CA CYS A 79 11.12 -1.58 3.27
C CYS A 79 11.01 -3.00 3.80
N GLY A 80 11.17 -4.02 2.94
CA GLY A 80 11.00 -5.43 3.29
C GLY A 80 9.66 -5.72 3.97
N GLY A 81 8.58 -5.09 3.50
CA GLY A 81 7.24 -5.31 4.08
C GLY A 81 6.85 -4.40 5.25
N ARG A 82 7.77 -3.62 5.82
CA ARG A 82 7.50 -2.87 7.07
C ARG A 82 6.68 -1.58 6.91
N GLY A 83 6.63 -1.04 5.69
CA GLY A 83 5.98 0.25 5.42
C GLY A 83 6.79 1.49 5.85
N HIS A 84 7.90 1.34 6.53
CA HIS A 84 8.74 2.45 6.99
C HIS A 84 10.23 2.10 6.87
N ARG A 85 11.09 3.13 6.78
CA ARG A 85 12.55 2.92 6.75
C ARG A 85 13.05 2.46 8.12
N GLY A 86 14.14 1.71 8.17
CA GLY A 86 14.84 1.39 9.43
C GLY A 86 15.40 2.65 10.10
N PRO A 87 15.74 2.62 11.40
CA PRO A 87 16.63 3.63 11.94
C PRO A 87 17.96 3.52 11.17
N LYS A 88 18.57 4.67 10.82
CA LYS A 88 19.90 4.68 10.23
C LYS A 88 20.94 4.30 11.28
#